data_AF-A0A7Y0RCF4-F1
#
_entry.id   AF-A0A7Y0RCF4-F1
#
_cell.length_a   1.000
_cell.length_b   1.000
_cell.length_c   1.000
_cell.angle_alpha   90.00
_cell.angle_beta   90.00
_cell.angle_gamma   90.00
#
_symmetry.space_group_name_H-M   'P 1'
#
loop_
_entity.id
_entity.type
_entity.pdbx_description
1 polymer ?
#
loop_
_entity_poly.entity_id
_entity_poly.type
_entity_poly.pdbx_seq_one_letter_code
_entity_poly.pdbx_strand_id
1 'polypeptide(L)'
;MLIEQMDHLSVWEVAHRWHGYDPNLTDPLTLPLPIQDTLRNITRQQFRHELSVCSTNGVVRKSRQTLPSFEDFVIPEFTESEIEEGSTDEGHPMKTVWLSEAVNTLSEEDRQDRYEEFSDNWTRRHDEAVKDFPRCFDQRVFRKADLEKVHVLRSDVLRLCELGNMALPAFWFSDSEREDHQRYLETGNASDSVHQRAARMKREEIDAFWSRLSTQQKHRLLCREIAAAIWLKAPDRNIANIIRDPAIHELGGGKYYGDDKTVREWIKDLDPRPPEMKKGGRPAGQ
;
A
#
# COMPACT_ATOMS: atom_id res chain seq x y z
N MET A 1 -3.84 -21.85 0.35
CA MET A 1 -3.14 -20.82 -0.44
C MET A 1 -3.96 -19.52 -0.46
N LEU A 2 -4.09 -18.82 0.67
CA LEU A 2 -4.72 -17.48 0.75
C LEU A 2 -3.74 -16.40 1.25
N ILE A 3 -2.56 -16.81 1.74
CA ILE A 3 -1.58 -15.93 2.40
C ILE A 3 -0.73 -15.18 1.38
N GLU A 4 -0.51 -15.76 0.19
CA GLU A 4 0.21 -15.10 -0.92
C GLU A 4 -0.48 -13.82 -1.40
N GLN A 5 -1.74 -13.58 -1.02
CA GLN A 5 -2.51 -12.38 -1.38
C GLN A 5 -2.56 -11.35 -0.25
N MET A 6 -2.04 -11.65 0.95
CA MET A 6 -2.04 -10.71 2.07
C MET A 6 -0.70 -9.98 2.15
N ASP A 7 -0.74 -8.66 2.02
CA ASP A 7 0.44 -7.80 2.10
C ASP A 7 0.89 -7.51 3.53
N HIS A 8 0.12 -7.94 4.53
CA HIS A 8 0.43 -7.77 5.95
C HIS A 8 0.00 -8.98 6.78
N LEU A 9 0.75 -9.26 7.85
CA LEU A 9 0.48 -10.33 8.81
C LEU A 9 0.85 -9.86 10.22
N SER A 10 0.24 -10.46 11.23
CA SER A 10 0.58 -10.10 12.62
C SER A 10 2.04 -10.46 12.95
N VAL A 11 2.65 -9.72 13.87
CA VAL A 11 4.03 -10.01 14.35
C VAL A 11 4.13 -11.45 14.85
N TRP A 12 3.09 -11.93 15.53
CA TRP A 12 2.98 -13.32 15.99
C TRP A 12 3.06 -14.32 14.83
N GLU A 13 2.21 -14.17 13.82
CA GLU A 13 2.17 -15.09 12.68
C GLU A 13 3.46 -15.07 11.87
N VAL A 14 4.02 -13.89 11.64
CA VAL A 14 5.27 -13.74 10.88
C VAL A 14 6.37 -14.55 11.54
N ALA A 15 6.58 -14.39 12.85
CA ALA A 15 7.64 -15.10 13.55
C ALA A 15 7.47 -16.63 13.54
N HIS A 16 6.24 -17.13 13.67
CA HIS A 16 5.98 -18.57 13.65
C HIS A 16 6.19 -19.16 12.26
N ARG A 17 5.55 -18.54 11.25
CA ARG A 17 5.59 -19.03 9.87
C ARG A 17 7.00 -18.91 9.28
N TRP A 18 7.81 -17.95 9.74
CA TRP A 18 9.21 -17.83 9.34
C TRP A 18 9.99 -19.12 9.57
N HIS A 19 9.71 -19.79 10.68
CA HIS A 19 10.40 -21.00 11.11
C HIS A 19 9.60 -22.27 10.86
N GLY A 20 8.52 -22.20 10.08
CA GLY A 20 7.67 -23.34 9.75
C GLY A 20 6.76 -23.84 10.88
N TYR A 21 6.53 -23.02 11.92
CA TYR A 21 5.62 -23.36 13.02
C TYR A 21 4.19 -22.84 12.74
N ASP A 22 3.20 -23.56 13.26
CA ASP A 22 1.80 -23.12 13.22
C ASP A 22 1.53 -22.12 14.37
N PRO A 23 1.15 -20.86 14.08
CA PRO A 23 0.86 -19.85 15.10
C PRO A 23 -0.34 -20.19 16.00
N ASN A 24 -1.20 -21.13 15.60
CA ASN A 24 -2.38 -21.53 16.36
C ASN A 24 -2.09 -22.67 17.35
N LEU A 25 -1.09 -23.50 17.06
CA LEU A 25 -0.77 -24.68 17.86
C LEU A 25 0.36 -24.44 18.87
N THR A 26 1.09 -23.33 18.73
CA THR A 26 2.26 -23.04 19.56
C THR A 26 1.84 -22.45 20.91
N ASP A 27 2.35 -23.03 22.01
CA ASP A 27 2.14 -22.53 23.36
C ASP A 27 2.92 -21.21 23.59
N PRO A 28 2.25 -20.10 23.93
CA PRO A 28 2.91 -18.83 24.23
C PRO A 28 3.89 -18.85 25.40
N LEU A 29 3.76 -19.82 26.32
CA LEU A 29 4.64 -19.94 27.48
C LEU A 29 5.95 -20.68 27.16
N THR A 30 5.98 -21.46 26.09
CA THR A 30 7.14 -22.30 25.72
C THR A 30 7.51 -22.10 24.25
N LEU A 31 7.90 -20.89 23.89
CA LEU A 31 8.27 -20.56 22.51
C LEU A 31 9.67 -21.09 22.14
N PRO A 32 9.85 -21.72 20.97
CA PRO A 32 11.16 -22.05 20.41
C PRO A 32 12.06 -20.81 20.29
N LEU A 33 13.37 -20.99 20.56
CA LEU A 33 14.35 -19.89 20.49
C LEU A 33 14.33 -19.13 19.14
N PRO A 34 14.24 -19.78 17.96
CA PRO A 34 14.20 -19.04 16.69
C PRO A 34 12.99 -18.09 16.60
N ILE A 35 11.83 -18.51 17.10
CA ILE A 35 10.62 -17.67 17.13
C ILE A 35 10.82 -16.49 18.07
N GLN A 36 11.40 -16.74 19.26
CA GLN A 36 11.72 -15.66 20.21
C GLN A 36 12.65 -14.63 19.56
N ASP A 37 13.72 -15.06 18.89
CA ASP A 37 14.68 -14.13 18.28
C ASP A 37 14.04 -13.30 17.15
N THR A 38 13.20 -13.92 16.32
CA THR A 38 12.45 -13.18 15.28
C THR A 38 11.46 -12.19 15.90
N LEU A 39 10.71 -12.59 16.94
CA LEU A 39 9.79 -11.69 17.66
C LEU A 39 10.55 -10.50 18.26
N ARG A 40 11.70 -10.75 18.90
CA ARG A 40 12.53 -9.70 19.49
C ARG A 40 13.07 -8.76 18.43
N ASN A 41 13.52 -9.29 17.29
CA ASN A 41 14.04 -8.47 16.21
C ASN A 41 12.95 -7.57 15.62
N ILE A 42 11.80 -8.14 15.23
CA ILE A 42 10.69 -7.37 14.64
C ILE A 42 10.20 -6.29 15.61
N THR A 43 9.93 -6.66 16.87
CA THR A 43 9.42 -5.70 17.87
C THR A 43 10.43 -4.60 18.19
N ARG A 44 11.74 -4.91 18.20
CA ARG A 44 12.78 -3.90 18.36
C ARG A 44 12.81 -2.92 17.19
N GLN A 45 12.70 -3.40 15.96
CA GLN A 45 12.75 -2.54 14.78
C GLN A 45 11.49 -1.70 14.61
N GLN A 46 10.32 -2.24 14.94
CA GLN A 46 9.09 -1.43 15.00
C GLN A 46 9.19 -0.36 16.10
N PHE A 47 9.70 -0.69 17.29
CA PHE A 47 9.89 0.29 18.35
C PHE A 47 10.85 1.44 17.96
N ARG A 48 11.88 1.14 17.15
CA ARG A 48 12.84 2.12 16.64
C ARG A 48 12.35 2.93 15.45
N HIS A 49 11.11 2.72 15.01
CA HIS A 49 10.57 3.28 13.76
C HIS A 49 11.38 2.85 12.52
N GLU A 50 12.11 1.73 12.57
CA GLU A 50 12.84 1.17 11.42
C GLU A 50 11.91 0.34 10.51
N LEU A 51 10.89 -0.27 11.10
CA LEU A 51 9.80 -0.93 10.38
C LEU A 51 8.48 -0.20 10.64
N SER A 52 7.56 -0.29 9.68
CA SER A 52 6.23 0.27 9.84
C SER A 52 5.38 -0.59 10.79
N VAL A 53 4.34 0.03 11.34
CA VAL A 53 3.37 -0.64 12.21
C VAL A 53 2.03 -0.57 11.53
N CYS A 54 1.45 -1.74 11.26
CA CYS A 54 0.14 -1.84 10.63
C CYS A 54 -0.94 -2.28 11.62
N SER A 55 -2.16 -1.80 11.40
CA SER A 55 -3.34 -2.37 12.04
C SER A 55 -3.73 -3.71 11.42
N THR A 56 -4.65 -4.43 12.06
CA THR A 56 -5.28 -5.65 11.55
C THR A 56 -5.98 -5.46 10.20
N ASN A 57 -6.30 -4.22 9.82
CA ASN A 57 -6.92 -3.87 8.55
C ASN A 57 -5.90 -3.45 7.48
N GLY A 58 -4.59 -3.58 7.75
CA GLY A 58 -3.52 -3.20 6.83
C GLY A 58 -3.23 -1.69 6.76
N VAL A 59 -3.92 -0.86 7.55
CA VAL A 59 -3.64 0.58 7.62
C VAL A 59 -2.31 0.80 8.33
N VAL A 60 -1.34 1.36 7.60
CA VAL A 60 -0.01 1.74 8.08
C VAL A 60 -0.11 2.96 8.99
N ARG A 61 0.53 2.89 10.16
CA ARG A 61 0.61 4.01 11.10
C ARG A 61 1.79 4.90 10.73
N LYS A 62 1.56 6.21 10.84
CA LYS A 62 2.59 7.25 10.71
C LYS A 62 3.72 6.96 11.68
N SER A 63 4.93 6.91 11.15
CA SER A 63 6.18 6.67 11.89
C SER A 63 7.15 7.82 11.62
N ARG A 64 8.29 7.81 12.32
CA ARG A 64 9.36 8.79 12.13
C ARG A 64 9.92 8.81 10.70
N GLN A 65 9.80 7.72 9.94
CA GLN A 65 10.22 7.68 8.53
C GLN A 65 9.30 8.46 7.59
N THR A 66 8.05 8.65 8.01
CA THR A 66 7.02 9.38 7.25
C THR A 66 6.82 10.80 7.76
N LEU A 67 7.58 11.19 8.78
CA LEU A 67 7.51 12.51 9.37
C LEU A 67 8.09 13.52 8.37
N PRO A 68 7.32 14.55 7.97
CA PRO A 68 7.86 15.66 7.18
C PRO A 68 9.06 16.31 7.87
N SER A 69 10.02 16.80 7.10
CA SER A 69 11.14 17.54 7.69
C SER A 69 10.66 18.86 8.32
N PHE A 70 11.49 19.46 9.17
CA PHE A 70 11.19 20.80 9.73
C PHE A 70 10.98 21.85 8.63
N GLU A 71 11.76 21.76 7.55
CA GLU A 71 11.67 22.65 6.38
C GLU A 71 10.34 22.46 5.64
N ASP A 72 9.89 21.22 5.43
CA ASP A 72 8.61 20.93 4.78
C ASP A 72 7.39 21.23 5.66
N PHE A 73 7.55 21.12 6.98
CA PHE A 73 6.52 21.51 7.95
C PHE A 73 6.28 23.03 7.93
N VAL A 74 7.33 23.80 7.66
CA VAL A 74 7.24 25.25 7.54
C VAL A 74 7.30 25.68 6.08
N ILE A 75 6.26 25.34 5.31
CA ILE A 75 5.98 26.02 4.05
C ILE A 75 4.90 27.07 4.31
N PRO A 76 5.24 28.35 4.54
CA PRO A 76 4.35 29.43 4.19
C PRO A 76 4.27 29.43 2.66
N GLU A 77 3.15 28.99 2.09
CA GLU A 77 2.88 29.34 0.71
C GLU A 77 2.78 30.87 0.64
N PHE A 78 3.83 31.48 0.09
CA PHE A 78 3.69 32.65 -0.75
C PHE A 78 2.63 32.32 -1.82
N THR A 79 1.38 32.70 -1.58
CA THR A 79 0.48 33.00 -2.70
C THR A 79 0.81 34.40 -3.17
N GLU A 80 1.84 34.51 -4.00
CA GLU A 80 1.98 35.63 -4.93
C GLU A 80 0.81 35.58 -5.91
N SER A 81 0.02 36.66 -5.93
CA SER A 81 -0.58 37.32 -7.12
C SER A 81 -1.44 36.45 -8.06
N GLU A 82 -2.70 36.77 -8.37
CA GLU A 82 -3.11 37.92 -9.20
C GLU A 82 -4.66 38.02 -9.20
N ILE A 83 -5.21 39.20 -8.90
CA ILE A 83 -5.96 40.13 -9.80
C ILE A 83 -7.46 39.78 -10.01
N GLU A 84 -8.37 40.66 -9.55
CA GLU A 84 -9.21 41.46 -10.46
C GLU A 84 -9.95 42.60 -9.74
N GLU A 85 -9.89 43.77 -10.37
CA GLU A 85 -10.57 45.01 -10.06
C GLU A 85 -12.10 44.87 -10.22
N GLY A 86 -12.91 45.51 -9.36
CA GLY A 86 -14.34 45.66 -9.67
C GLY A 86 -15.27 46.11 -8.54
N SER A 87 -15.51 47.43 -8.46
CA SER A 87 -16.78 48.12 -8.17
C SER A 87 -17.59 47.87 -6.88
N THR A 88 -17.92 49.01 -6.25
CA THR A 88 -19.00 49.33 -5.28
C THR A 88 -20.28 48.48 -5.35
N ASP A 89 -20.83 48.04 -4.21
CA ASP A 89 -21.91 48.72 -3.47
C ASP A 89 -22.29 47.99 -2.15
N GLU A 90 -22.78 48.77 -1.19
CA GLU A 90 -23.48 48.46 0.07
C GLU A 90 -23.24 47.13 0.84
N GLY A 91 -22.51 47.25 1.96
CA GLY A 91 -23.09 46.93 3.28
C GLY A 91 -23.13 45.47 3.73
N HIS A 92 -22.00 44.76 3.84
CA HIS A 92 -21.81 43.64 4.78
C HIS A 92 -20.38 43.68 5.35
N PRO A 93 -20.15 43.51 6.67
CA PRO A 93 -18.80 43.42 7.20
C PRO A 93 -18.16 42.11 6.76
N MET A 94 -17.25 42.23 5.78
CA MET A 94 -16.32 41.20 5.38
C MET A 94 -15.56 40.72 6.61
N LYS A 95 -15.80 39.47 7.02
CA LYS A 95 -14.96 38.77 7.99
C LYS A 95 -13.70 38.32 7.25
N THR A 96 -12.86 39.29 6.92
CA THR A 96 -11.59 39.05 6.24
C THR A 96 -10.74 38.15 7.14
N VAL A 97 -10.31 37.07 6.52
CA VAL A 97 -9.56 35.97 7.09
C VAL A 97 -8.21 36.50 7.60
N TRP A 98 -8.11 36.71 8.91
CA TRP A 98 -6.88 37.04 9.65
C TRP A 98 -5.95 35.82 9.83
N LEU A 99 -5.79 34.98 8.81
CA LEU A 99 -5.03 33.72 8.96
C LEU A 99 -3.64 33.74 8.31
N SER A 100 -3.29 34.76 7.51
CA SER A 100 -2.04 34.77 6.75
C SER A 100 -0.89 35.56 7.37
N GLU A 101 -1.13 36.52 8.27
CA GLU A 101 -0.04 37.33 8.87
C GLU A 101 0.59 36.74 10.15
N ALA A 102 -0.04 35.74 10.77
CA ALA A 102 0.37 35.24 12.10
C ALA A 102 1.43 34.11 12.09
N VAL A 103 1.82 33.59 10.91
CA VAL A 103 2.76 32.46 10.83
C VAL A 103 4.21 32.91 10.62
N ASN A 104 4.44 34.10 10.07
CA ASN A 104 5.78 34.67 9.84
C ASN A 104 6.31 35.56 10.99
N THR A 105 5.59 35.65 12.10
CA THR A 105 5.99 36.44 13.29
C THR A 105 6.44 35.60 14.50
N LEU A 106 6.42 34.27 14.38
CA LEU A 106 6.89 33.36 15.42
C LEU A 106 8.42 33.33 15.46
N SER A 107 8.99 33.31 16.66
CA SER A 107 10.43 33.10 16.82
C SER A 107 10.84 31.71 16.32
N GLU A 108 12.13 31.51 16.04
CA GLU A 108 12.64 30.17 15.68
C GLU A 108 12.38 29.14 16.79
N GLU A 109 12.43 29.58 18.06
CA GLU A 109 12.11 28.77 19.23
C GLU A 109 10.64 28.32 19.22
N ASP A 110 9.69 29.24 19.02
CA ASP A 110 8.26 28.91 18.94
C ASP A 110 7.93 27.98 17.76
N ARG A 111 8.65 28.14 16.64
CA ARG A 111 8.52 27.27 15.46
C ARG A 111 9.03 25.87 15.74
N GLN A 112 10.15 25.77 16.45
CA GLN A 112 10.73 24.50 16.87
C GLN A 112 9.79 23.76 17.83
N ASP A 113 9.24 24.45 18.84
CA ASP A 113 8.29 23.87 19.80
C ASP A 113 7.04 23.30 19.10
N ARG A 114 6.49 24.04 18.13
CA ARG A 114 5.34 23.56 17.34
C ARG A 114 5.67 22.34 16.49
N TYR A 115 6.88 22.28 15.94
CA TYR A 115 7.30 21.12 15.16
C TYR A 115 7.51 19.90 16.05
N GLU A 116 8.03 20.07 17.26
CA GLU A 116 8.17 18.98 18.24
C GLU A 116 6.80 18.43 18.63
N GLU A 117 5.84 19.30 18.97
CA GLU A 117 4.46 18.87 19.27
C GLU A 117 3.80 18.16 18.07
N PHE A 118 4.00 18.69 16.86
CA PHE A 118 3.53 18.07 15.62
C PHE A 118 4.14 16.68 15.41
N SER A 119 5.46 16.56 15.59
CA SER A 119 6.20 15.30 15.47
C SER A 119 5.68 14.26 16.44
N ASP A 120 5.53 14.64 17.71
CA ASP A 120 5.02 13.75 18.75
C ASP A 120 3.60 13.28 18.43
N ASN A 121 2.72 14.19 17.99
CA ASN A 121 1.37 13.82 17.59
C ASN A 121 1.34 12.97 16.30
N TRP A 122 2.29 13.19 15.38
CA TRP A 122 2.43 12.42 14.15
C TRP A 122 2.74 10.96 14.44
N THR A 123 3.66 10.68 15.37
CA THR A 123 4.09 9.33 15.73
C THR A 123 3.27 8.69 16.84
N ARG A 124 2.49 9.47 17.61
CA ARG A 124 1.71 9.02 18.77
C ARG A 124 0.98 7.69 18.58
N ARG A 125 0.29 7.51 17.45
CA ARG A 125 -0.48 6.28 17.20
C ARG A 125 0.39 5.05 16.97
N HIS A 126 1.58 5.24 16.42
CA HIS A 126 2.58 4.21 16.27
C HIS A 126 3.20 3.89 17.64
N ASP A 127 3.63 4.90 18.39
CA ASP A 127 4.24 4.75 19.71
C ASP A 127 3.30 4.05 20.70
N GLU A 128 2.01 4.42 20.70
CA GLU A 128 0.98 3.75 21.50
C GLU A 128 0.81 2.27 21.13
N ALA A 129 0.96 1.91 19.85
CA ALA A 129 0.84 0.54 19.39
C ALA A 129 2.05 -0.33 19.78
N VAL A 130 3.23 0.28 19.96
CA VAL A 130 4.49 -0.43 20.27
C VAL A 130 4.97 -0.20 21.71
N LYS A 131 4.21 0.51 22.54
CA LYS A 131 4.61 0.89 23.92
C LYS A 131 5.09 -0.28 24.78
N ASP A 132 4.51 -1.48 24.58
CA ASP A 132 4.82 -2.68 25.34
C ASP A 132 5.92 -3.55 24.70
N PHE A 133 6.40 -3.19 23.51
CA PHE A 133 7.44 -3.94 22.79
C PHE A 133 8.79 -4.05 23.50
N PRO A 134 9.25 -3.07 24.30
CA PRO A 134 10.44 -3.24 25.13
C PRO A 134 10.40 -4.47 26.01
N ARG A 135 9.22 -4.88 26.47
CA ARG A 135 9.04 -6.11 27.26
C ARG A 135 9.33 -7.37 26.44
N CYS A 136 9.09 -7.33 25.13
CA CYS A 136 9.40 -8.42 24.22
C CYS A 136 10.91 -8.55 24.02
N PHE A 137 11.60 -7.48 23.62
CA PHE A 137 13.01 -7.57 23.23
C PHE A 137 14.03 -7.51 24.38
N ASP A 138 13.71 -6.82 25.49
CA ASP A 138 14.58 -6.75 26.67
C ASP A 138 14.24 -7.83 27.71
N GLN A 139 12.96 -8.05 27.99
CA GLN A 139 12.51 -8.94 29.08
C GLN A 139 12.05 -10.33 28.61
N ARG A 140 12.00 -10.58 27.28
CA ARG A 140 11.55 -11.84 26.68
C ARG A 140 10.14 -12.26 27.09
N VAL A 141 9.26 -11.27 27.28
CA VAL A 141 7.84 -11.49 27.60
C VAL A 141 7.01 -11.39 26.32
N PHE A 142 6.46 -12.51 25.85
CA PHE A 142 5.72 -12.58 24.59
C PHE A 142 4.22 -12.79 24.83
N ARG A 143 3.45 -11.70 24.78
CA ARG A 143 2.00 -11.77 24.91
C ARG A 143 1.35 -11.91 23.54
N LYS A 144 0.84 -13.10 23.24
CA LYS A 144 0.17 -13.42 21.97
C LYS A 144 -0.88 -12.35 21.59
N ALA A 145 -1.77 -12.00 22.52
CA ALA A 145 -2.84 -11.03 22.27
C ALA A 145 -2.35 -9.62 21.88
N ASP A 146 -1.13 -9.23 22.26
CA ASP A 146 -0.56 -7.92 21.90
C ASP A 146 0.14 -8.00 20.54
N LEU A 147 0.88 -9.09 20.31
CA LEU A 147 1.59 -9.37 19.06
C LEU A 147 0.67 -9.70 17.88
N GLU A 148 -0.57 -10.13 18.15
CA GLU A 148 -1.61 -10.35 17.13
C GLU A 148 -2.27 -9.05 16.64
N LYS A 149 -2.26 -7.98 17.46
CA LYS A 149 -2.90 -6.70 17.10
C LYS A 149 -2.02 -5.84 16.19
N VAL A 150 -0.71 -6.08 16.21
CA VAL A 150 0.27 -5.33 15.44
C VAL A 150 0.70 -6.17 14.24
N HIS A 151 0.60 -5.57 13.06
CA HIS A 151 0.96 -6.22 11.80
C HIS A 151 2.24 -5.61 11.22
N VAL A 152 2.92 -6.42 10.42
CA VAL A 152 4.11 -6.07 9.64
C VAL A 152 3.75 -6.21 8.17
N LEU A 153 4.27 -5.32 7.33
CA LEU A 153 4.12 -5.43 5.88
C LEU A 153 5.10 -6.45 5.30
N ARG A 154 4.73 -7.04 4.17
CA ARG A 154 5.61 -7.89 3.37
C ARG A 154 6.89 -7.14 2.95
N SER A 155 6.75 -5.87 2.55
CA SER A 155 7.89 -5.00 2.18
C SER A 155 8.83 -4.74 3.36
N ASP A 156 8.29 -4.63 4.57
CA ASP A 156 9.07 -4.44 5.79
C ASP A 156 9.86 -5.68 6.16
N VAL A 157 9.29 -6.87 5.94
CA VAL A 157 10.01 -8.14 6.10
C VAL A 157 11.17 -8.25 5.12
N LEU A 158 10.96 -7.86 3.85
CA LEU A 158 12.03 -7.80 2.86
C LEU A 158 13.17 -6.88 3.33
N ARG A 159 12.83 -5.65 3.74
CA ARG A 159 13.81 -4.69 4.27
C ARG A 159 14.54 -5.22 5.50
N LEU A 160 13.83 -5.91 6.41
CA LEU A 160 14.44 -6.54 7.58
C LEU A 160 15.47 -7.61 7.20
N CYS A 161 15.16 -8.42 6.19
CA CYS A 161 16.09 -9.42 5.65
C CYS A 161 17.33 -8.77 5.02
N GLU A 162 17.14 -7.70 4.25
CA GLU A 162 18.23 -6.94 3.62
C GLU A 162 19.16 -6.32 4.68
N LEU A 163 18.59 -5.67 5.71
CA LEU A 163 19.36 -5.09 6.82
C LEU A 163 20.10 -6.14 7.67
N GLY A 164 19.50 -7.32 7.83
CA GLY A 164 20.06 -8.40 8.63
C GLY A 164 20.95 -9.37 7.86
N ASN A 165 21.09 -9.19 6.54
CA ASN A 165 21.70 -10.18 5.63
C ASN A 165 21.13 -11.60 5.83
N MET A 166 19.80 -11.70 5.95
CA MET A 166 19.08 -12.94 6.24
C MET A 166 18.32 -13.44 5.01
N ALA A 167 18.11 -14.74 4.89
CA ALA A 167 17.27 -15.31 3.86
C ALA A 167 15.80 -14.86 3.99
N LEU A 168 15.12 -14.67 2.86
CA LEU A 168 13.69 -14.37 2.84
C LEU A 168 12.86 -15.59 3.28
N PRO A 169 11.78 -15.39 4.05
CA PRO A 169 10.96 -16.49 4.51
C PRO A 169 10.12 -17.11 3.37
N ALA A 170 10.23 -18.42 3.20
CA ALA A 170 9.57 -19.18 2.13
C ALA A 170 8.03 -19.10 2.17
N PHE A 171 7.43 -18.80 3.32
CA PHE A 171 5.97 -18.71 3.44
C PHE A 171 5.39 -17.45 2.77
N TRP A 172 6.19 -16.41 2.55
CA TRP A 172 5.73 -15.10 2.04
C TRP A 172 6.39 -14.70 0.71
N PHE A 173 7.51 -15.33 0.37
CA PHE A 173 8.28 -15.06 -0.84
C PHE A 173 8.45 -16.35 -1.64
N SER A 174 8.14 -16.25 -2.94
CA SER A 174 8.33 -17.32 -3.90
C SER A 174 9.81 -17.69 -4.05
N ASP A 175 10.10 -18.92 -4.48
CA ASP A 175 11.48 -19.37 -4.70
C ASP A 175 12.27 -18.41 -5.58
N SER A 176 11.64 -17.89 -6.64
CA SER A 176 12.25 -16.91 -7.55
C SER A 176 12.57 -15.57 -6.89
N GLU A 177 11.74 -15.09 -5.96
CA GLU A 177 12.04 -13.85 -5.22
C GLU A 177 13.18 -14.06 -4.22
N ARG A 178 13.27 -15.25 -3.61
CA ARG A 178 14.38 -15.58 -2.72
C ARG A 178 15.71 -15.67 -3.49
N GLU A 179 15.68 -16.21 -4.71
CA GLU A 179 16.86 -16.25 -5.60
C GLU A 179 17.30 -14.85 -6.05
N ASP A 180 16.36 -13.97 -6.40
CA ASP A 180 16.65 -12.57 -6.71
C ASP A 180 17.28 -11.85 -5.51
N HIS A 181 16.70 -12.03 -4.32
CA HIS A 181 17.23 -11.45 -3.09
C HIS A 181 18.62 -11.98 -2.75
N GLN A 182 18.87 -13.28 -2.91
CA GLN A 182 20.19 -13.85 -2.68
C GLN A 182 21.23 -13.22 -3.62
N ARG A 183 20.90 -13.06 -4.91
CA ARG A 183 21.76 -12.34 -5.86
C ARG A 183 21.98 -10.89 -5.45
N TYR A 184 20.94 -10.20 -5.00
CA TYR A 184 21.06 -8.83 -4.51
C TYR A 184 22.04 -8.71 -3.33
N LEU A 185 21.97 -9.63 -2.35
CA LEU A 185 22.90 -9.65 -1.23
C LEU A 185 24.36 -9.90 -1.67
N GLU A 186 24.56 -10.69 -2.72
CA GLU A 186 25.89 -11.01 -3.26
C GLU A 186 26.48 -9.89 -4.13
N THR A 187 25.66 -9.24 -4.96
CA THR A 187 26.12 -8.25 -5.94
C THR A 187 26.02 -6.81 -5.45
N GLY A 188 25.12 -6.53 -4.49
CA GLY A 188 24.74 -5.17 -4.08
C GLY A 188 24.07 -4.35 -5.18
N ASN A 189 23.75 -4.96 -6.32
CA ASN A 189 23.21 -4.24 -7.47
C ASN A 189 21.70 -4.02 -7.28
N ALA A 190 21.24 -2.77 -7.27
CA ALA A 190 19.81 -2.46 -7.20
C ALA A 190 19.00 -3.14 -8.31
N SER A 191 19.63 -3.41 -9.46
CA SER A 191 19.07 -4.21 -10.55
C SER A 191 19.01 -5.71 -10.29
N ASP A 192 19.28 -6.19 -9.07
CA ASP A 192 18.99 -7.55 -8.61
C ASP A 192 17.88 -7.58 -7.54
N SER A 193 17.54 -6.45 -6.90
CA SER A 193 16.50 -6.36 -5.86
C SER A 193 15.12 -6.88 -6.28
N VAL A 194 14.41 -7.52 -5.35
CA VAL A 194 13.04 -8.01 -5.49
C VAL A 194 12.08 -6.89 -5.95
N HIS A 195 12.32 -5.65 -5.53
CA HIS A 195 11.50 -4.50 -5.90
C HIS A 195 11.44 -4.22 -7.41
N GLN A 196 12.47 -4.61 -8.16
CA GLN A 196 12.52 -4.37 -9.61
C GLN A 196 12.22 -5.65 -10.42
N ARG A 197 11.76 -6.74 -9.79
CA ARG A 197 11.42 -7.99 -10.49
C ARG A 197 10.35 -7.79 -11.56
N ALA A 198 9.34 -6.96 -11.29
CA ALA A 198 8.30 -6.63 -12.28
C ALA A 198 8.88 -6.02 -13.58
N ALA A 199 9.97 -5.25 -13.47
CA ALA A 199 10.67 -4.69 -14.63
C ALA A 199 11.60 -5.69 -15.34
N ARG A 200 11.89 -6.83 -14.71
CA ARG A 200 12.83 -7.87 -15.19
C ARG A 200 12.17 -9.17 -15.61
N MET A 201 10.84 -9.30 -15.52
CA MET A 201 10.14 -10.51 -15.97
C MET A 201 10.58 -10.85 -17.39
N LYS A 202 11.28 -11.96 -17.54
CA LYS A 202 11.79 -12.39 -18.83
C LYS A 202 10.60 -12.76 -19.70
N ARG A 203 10.74 -12.58 -21.01
CA ARG A 203 9.72 -12.99 -21.99
C ARG A 203 9.28 -14.45 -21.77
N GLU A 204 10.21 -15.33 -21.44
CA GLU A 204 9.94 -16.75 -21.12
C GLU A 204 9.03 -16.94 -19.90
N GLU A 205 9.17 -16.12 -18.85
CA GLU A 205 8.31 -16.17 -17.67
C GLU A 205 6.90 -15.63 -17.98
N ILE A 206 6.83 -14.57 -18.81
CA ILE A 206 5.57 -14.03 -19.32
C ILE A 206 4.87 -15.10 -20.16
N ASP A 207 5.57 -15.75 -21.08
CA ASP A 207 5.04 -16.81 -21.94
C ASP A 207 4.63 -18.05 -21.11
N ALA A 208 5.41 -18.42 -20.09
CA ALA A 208 5.06 -19.49 -19.16
C ALA A 208 3.78 -19.15 -18.37
N PHE A 209 3.63 -17.91 -17.90
CA PHE A 209 2.40 -17.44 -17.26
C PHE A 209 1.20 -17.54 -18.21
N TRP A 210 1.32 -16.99 -19.43
CA TRP A 210 0.24 -17.05 -20.42
C TRP A 210 -0.10 -18.49 -20.79
N SER A 211 0.88 -19.39 -20.93
CA SER A 211 0.61 -20.79 -21.31
C SER A 211 -0.23 -21.57 -20.28
N ARG A 212 -0.11 -21.24 -18.98
CA ARG A 212 -0.89 -21.85 -17.89
C ARG A 212 -2.36 -21.43 -17.89
N LEU A 213 -2.69 -20.30 -18.51
CA LEU A 213 -4.04 -19.76 -18.52
C LEU A 213 -4.90 -20.43 -19.61
N SER A 214 -6.13 -20.76 -19.25
CA SER A 214 -7.15 -21.15 -20.22
C SER A 214 -7.44 -19.99 -21.19
N THR A 215 -7.92 -20.32 -22.40
CA THR A 215 -8.30 -19.32 -23.41
C THR A 215 -9.27 -18.27 -22.88
N GLN A 216 -10.21 -18.67 -22.02
CA GLN A 216 -11.15 -17.75 -21.38
C GLN A 216 -10.47 -16.78 -20.41
N GLN A 217 -9.54 -17.27 -19.58
CA GLN A 217 -8.76 -16.43 -18.67
C GLN A 217 -7.88 -15.44 -19.43
N LYS A 218 -7.28 -15.86 -20.55
CA LYS A 218 -6.52 -14.99 -21.45
C LYS A 218 -7.38 -13.86 -21.99
N HIS A 219 -8.53 -14.18 -22.57
CA HIS A 219 -9.47 -13.19 -23.10
C HIS A 219 -9.94 -12.23 -22.00
N ARG A 220 -10.26 -12.75 -20.79
CA ARG A 220 -10.66 -11.92 -19.66
C ARG A 220 -9.58 -10.90 -19.27
N LEU A 221 -8.32 -11.32 -19.15
CA LEU A 221 -7.22 -10.41 -18.81
C LEU A 221 -7.01 -9.35 -19.90
N LEU A 222 -6.97 -9.77 -21.17
CA LEU A 222 -6.78 -8.85 -22.30
C LEU A 222 -7.93 -7.82 -22.40
N CYS A 223 -9.19 -8.26 -22.28
CA CYS A 223 -10.33 -7.36 -22.28
C CYS A 223 -10.27 -6.33 -21.13
N ARG A 224 -9.80 -6.74 -19.94
CA ARG A 224 -9.65 -5.85 -18.79
C ARG A 224 -8.58 -4.79 -19.03
N GLU A 225 -7.41 -5.19 -19.51
CA GLU A 225 -6.31 -4.26 -19.79
C GLU A 225 -6.67 -3.26 -20.89
N ILE A 226 -7.29 -3.72 -21.97
CA ILE A 226 -7.76 -2.85 -23.05
C ILE A 226 -8.83 -1.88 -22.53
N ALA A 227 -9.79 -2.36 -21.73
CA ALA A 227 -10.83 -1.52 -21.16
C ALA A 227 -10.26 -0.45 -20.22
N ALA A 228 -9.31 -0.82 -19.36
CA ALA A 228 -8.61 0.12 -18.48
C ALA A 228 -7.85 1.19 -19.29
N ALA A 229 -7.13 0.78 -20.34
CA ALA A 229 -6.41 1.71 -21.22
C ALA A 229 -7.36 2.67 -21.98
N ILE A 230 -8.54 2.19 -22.39
CA ILE A 230 -9.57 3.02 -23.03
C ILE A 230 -10.14 4.03 -22.03
N TRP A 231 -10.49 3.60 -20.81
CA TRP A 231 -11.00 4.49 -19.77
C TRP A 231 -9.97 5.52 -19.30
N LEU A 232 -8.69 5.16 -19.26
CA LEU A 232 -7.63 6.10 -18.93
C LEU A 232 -7.57 7.26 -19.95
N LYS A 233 -7.83 6.97 -21.24
CA LYS A 233 -7.85 7.97 -22.31
C LYS A 233 -9.19 8.71 -22.41
N ALA A 234 -10.30 8.04 -22.10
CA ALA A 234 -11.65 8.58 -22.18
C ALA A 234 -12.51 8.10 -21.00
N PRO A 235 -12.42 8.78 -19.83
CA PRO A 235 -13.06 8.34 -18.59
C PRO A 235 -14.59 8.38 -18.61
N ASP A 236 -15.18 9.14 -19.52
CA ASP A 236 -16.62 9.35 -19.69
C ASP A 236 -17.30 8.25 -20.53
N ARG A 237 -16.52 7.40 -21.22
CA ARG A 237 -17.06 6.36 -22.09
C ARG A 237 -17.90 5.35 -21.31
N ASN A 238 -19.08 5.06 -21.87
CA ASN A 238 -19.98 4.03 -21.37
C ASN A 238 -19.42 2.63 -21.62
N ILE A 239 -19.59 1.72 -20.65
CA ILE A 239 -19.24 0.29 -20.77
C ILE A 239 -19.81 -0.35 -22.05
N ALA A 240 -21.02 0.03 -22.48
CA ALA A 240 -21.61 -0.48 -23.72
C ALA A 240 -20.81 -0.07 -24.96
N ASN A 241 -20.21 1.12 -24.96
CA ASN A 241 -19.36 1.60 -26.05
C ASN A 241 -17.98 0.94 -26.01
N ILE A 242 -17.46 0.63 -24.81
CA ILE A 242 -16.18 -0.05 -24.64
C ILE A 242 -16.27 -1.50 -25.09
N ILE A 243 -17.35 -2.22 -24.76
CA ILE A 243 -17.54 -3.61 -25.20
C ILE A 243 -17.50 -3.69 -26.73
N ARG A 244 -18.10 -2.71 -27.41
CA ARG A 244 -18.15 -2.61 -28.88
C ARG A 244 -16.88 -2.05 -29.51
N ASP A 245 -15.87 -1.71 -28.71
CA ASP A 245 -14.61 -1.18 -29.23
C ASP A 245 -13.88 -2.27 -30.04
N PRO A 246 -13.37 -1.96 -31.25
CA PRO A 246 -12.66 -2.94 -32.07
C PRO A 246 -11.51 -3.64 -31.33
N ALA A 247 -10.81 -2.93 -30.43
CA ALA A 247 -9.73 -3.51 -29.66
C ALA A 247 -10.21 -4.62 -28.72
N ILE A 248 -11.37 -4.44 -28.07
CA ILE A 248 -11.96 -5.47 -27.19
C ILE A 248 -12.39 -6.70 -28.00
N HIS A 249 -13.01 -6.49 -29.17
CA HIS A 249 -13.45 -7.59 -30.02
C HIS A 249 -12.29 -8.38 -30.64
N GLU A 250 -11.31 -7.68 -31.22
CA GLU A 250 -10.24 -8.30 -32.01
C GLU A 250 -9.04 -8.74 -31.17
N LEU A 251 -8.55 -7.88 -30.28
CA LEU A 251 -7.35 -8.13 -29.47
C LEU A 251 -7.70 -8.77 -28.12
N GLY A 252 -8.82 -8.36 -27.52
CA GLY A 252 -9.32 -8.92 -26.26
C GLY A 252 -9.96 -10.30 -26.40
N GLY A 253 -10.33 -10.71 -27.62
CA GLY A 253 -11.07 -11.94 -27.87
C GLY A 253 -12.56 -11.85 -27.53
N GLY A 254 -13.11 -10.63 -27.38
CA GLY A 254 -14.52 -10.38 -27.13
C GLY A 254 -15.44 -11.00 -28.20
N LYS A 255 -14.98 -11.07 -29.46
CA LYS A 255 -15.75 -11.64 -30.58
C LYS A 255 -16.14 -13.12 -30.44
N TYR A 256 -15.44 -13.87 -29.58
CA TYR A 256 -15.74 -15.29 -29.35
C TYR A 256 -16.88 -15.50 -28.35
N TYR A 257 -17.36 -14.44 -27.71
CA TYR A 257 -18.48 -14.47 -26.78
C TYR A 257 -19.69 -13.84 -27.46
N GLY A 258 -20.73 -14.64 -27.68
CA GLY A 258 -21.93 -14.21 -28.40
C GLY A 258 -22.78 -13.22 -27.63
N ASP A 259 -22.53 -13.04 -26.32
CA ASP A 259 -23.23 -12.09 -25.47
C ASP A 259 -22.30 -11.01 -24.91
N ASP A 260 -22.66 -9.73 -25.15
CA ASP A 260 -22.01 -8.57 -24.54
C ASP A 260 -22.00 -8.65 -23.00
N LYS A 261 -22.85 -9.51 -22.42
CA LYS A 261 -22.96 -9.75 -20.98
C LYS A 261 -21.69 -10.36 -20.40
N THR A 262 -21.05 -11.31 -21.07
CA THR A 262 -19.84 -11.97 -20.56
C THR A 262 -18.70 -10.98 -20.43
N VAL A 263 -18.43 -10.21 -21.50
CA VAL A 263 -17.38 -9.18 -21.50
C VAL A 263 -17.72 -8.04 -20.54
N ARG A 264 -19.00 -7.64 -20.45
CA ARG A 264 -19.48 -6.65 -19.47
C ARG A 264 -19.16 -7.05 -18.04
N GLU A 265 -19.44 -8.30 -17.67
CA GLU A 265 -19.18 -8.82 -16.33
C GLU A 265 -17.68 -8.80 -15.98
N TRP A 266 -16.81 -8.91 -16.98
CA TRP A 266 -15.36 -8.88 -16.78
C TRP A 266 -14.77 -7.49 -16.58
N ILE A 267 -15.43 -6.43 -17.06
CA ILE A 267 -14.86 -5.07 -17.05
C ILE A 267 -15.67 -4.07 -16.22
N LYS A 268 -16.86 -4.44 -15.72
CA LYS A 268 -17.76 -3.52 -14.99
C LYS A 268 -17.17 -2.93 -13.71
N ASP A 269 -16.26 -3.64 -13.07
CA ASP A 269 -15.54 -3.20 -11.86
C ASP A 269 -14.47 -2.16 -12.17
N LEU A 270 -14.01 -2.07 -13.42
CA LEU A 270 -13.01 -1.10 -13.87
C LEU A 270 -13.62 0.24 -14.32
N ASP A 271 -14.95 0.35 -14.40
CA ASP A 271 -15.64 1.57 -14.83
C ASP A 271 -15.40 2.71 -13.80
N PRO A 272 -14.69 3.79 -14.16
CA PRO A 272 -14.30 4.85 -13.23
C PRO A 272 -15.45 5.83 -12.93
N ARG A 273 -16.58 5.73 -13.64
CA ARG A 273 -17.71 6.67 -13.48
C ARG A 273 -18.39 6.46 -12.13
N PRO A 274 -19.03 7.47 -11.52
CA PRO A 274 -19.75 7.31 -10.27
C PRO A 274 -20.99 6.40 -10.44
N PRO A 275 -21.44 5.70 -9.38
CA PRO A 275 -22.55 4.73 -9.43
C PRO A 275 -23.85 5.30 -10.02
N GLU A 276 -24.07 6.61 -9.87
CA GLU A 276 -25.22 7.33 -10.39
C GLU A 276 -25.23 7.39 -11.93
N MET A 277 -24.06 7.55 -12.55
CA MET A 277 -23.87 7.54 -14.00
C MET A 277 -23.78 6.12 -14.58
N LYS A 278 -23.61 5.10 -13.72
CA LYS A 278 -23.62 3.67 -14.11
C LYS A 278 -25.04 3.13 -14.31
N LYS A 279 -26.09 3.81 -13.82
CA LYS A 279 -27.51 3.42 -13.98
C LYS A 279 -28.05 3.79 -15.36
N GLY A 280 -27.67 3.04 -16.39
CA GLY A 280 -28.41 3.00 -17.65
C GLY A 280 -29.64 2.10 -17.53
N GLY A 281 -30.73 2.61 -16.96
CA GLY A 281 -32.02 1.92 -16.88
C GLY A 281 -33.02 2.47 -17.92
N ARG A 282 -33.53 1.58 -18.77
CA ARG A 282 -34.62 1.67 -19.79
C ARG A 282 -35.58 2.88 -19.63
N PRO A 283 -35.97 3.59 -20.72
CA PRO A 283 -37.00 4.61 -20.64
C PRO A 283 -38.31 3.98 -20.14
N ALA A 284 -38.92 4.60 -19.13
CA ALA A 284 -40.28 4.28 -18.72
C ALA A 284 -41.19 4.58 -19.91
N GLY A 285 -41.83 3.54 -20.46
CA GLY A 285 -42.81 3.71 -21.52
C GLY A 285 -43.94 4.60 -21.04
N GLN A 286 -44.18 5.69 -21.78
CA GLN A 286 -45.49 6.32 -21.85
C GLN A 286 -46.38 5.51 -22.79
#